data_AF-M6GGZ0-F1
#
_entry.id   AF-M6GGZ0-F1
#
_cell.length_a   1.000
_cell.length_b   1.000
_cell.length_c   1.000
_cell.angle_alpha   90.00
_cell.angle_beta   90.00
_cell.angle_gamma   90.00
#
_symmetry.space_group_name_H-M   'P 1'
#
loop_
_entity.id
_entity.type
_entity.pdbx_description
1 polymer ?
#
loop_
_entity_poly.entity_id
_entity_poly.type
_entity_poly.pdbx_seq_one_letter_code
_entity_poly.pdbx_strand_id
1 'polypeptide(L)' 'MIVQAAWSLVRCQYGGKIKEFYQRLYPKKGAKKSIIATSRKMIEILYTMIKTGELFDSMPEKVLNRKLTQYGLM' A
#
# COMPACT_ATOMS: atom_id res chain seq x y z
N MET A 1 -4.57 10.20 -9.58
CA MET A 1 -4.24 10.18 -8.14
C MET A 1 -3.59 8.89 -7.65
N ILE A 2 -4.11 7.70 -7.96
CA ILE A 2 -3.64 6.43 -7.35
C ILE A 2 -2.17 6.10 -7.66
N VAL A 3 -1.68 6.44 -8.86
CA VAL A 3 -0.27 6.26 -9.22
C VAL A 3 0.66 7.07 -8.30
N GLN A 4 0.26 8.28 -7.91
CA GLN A 4 1.03 9.11 -6.98
C GLN A 4 1.02 8.51 -5.56
N ALA A 5 -0.11 7.97 -5.11
CA ALA A 5 -0.20 7.26 -3.82
C ALA A 5 0.70 6.01 -3.80
N ALA A 6 0.67 5.21 -4.88
CA ALA A 6 1.57 4.08 -5.05
C ALA A 6 3.04 4.53 -5.03
N TRP A 7 3.37 5.64 -5.69
CA TRP A 7 4.73 6.16 -5.74
C TRP A 7 5.26 6.63 -4.37
N SER A 8 4.41 7.25 -3.56
CA SER A 8 4.73 7.58 -2.18
C SER A 8 4.88 6.32 -1.32
N LEU A 9 4.01 5.32 -1.51
CA LEU A 9 4.00 4.09 -0.72
C LEU A 9 5.26 3.23 -0.95
N VAL A 10 5.68 3.04 -2.21
CA VAL A 10 6.87 2.22 -2.52
C VAL A 10 8.16 2.81 -1.97
N ARG A 11 8.16 4.12 -1.65
CA ARG A 11 9.28 4.82 -1.01
C ARG A 11 9.16 4.90 0.51
N CYS A 12 8.01 4.57 1.08
CA CYS A 12 7.81 4.55 2.53
C CYS A 12 8.67 3.46 3.19
N GLN A 13 9.22 3.75 4.37
CA GLN A 13 9.91 2.73 5.18
C GLN A 13 8.94 1.61 5.58
N TYR A 14 7.72 1.96 5.95
CA TYR A 14 6.65 1.03 6.33
C TYR A 14 5.73 0.65 5.15
N GLY A 15 6.26 0.60 3.92
CA GLY A 15 5.48 0.29 2.71
C GLY A 15 4.98 -1.15 2.62
N GLY A 16 5.48 -2.05 3.49
CA GLY A 16 4.99 -3.42 3.70
C GLY A 16 4.84 -4.24 2.42
N LYS A 17 3.81 -5.11 2.42
CA LYS A 17 3.50 -6.05 1.32
C LYS A 17 3.35 -5.39 -0.06
N ILE A 18 2.89 -4.14 -0.12
CA ILE A 18 2.72 -3.44 -1.41
C ILE A 18 4.07 -2.96 -1.96
N LYS A 19 4.98 -2.51 -1.10
CA LYS A 19 6.36 -2.18 -1.48
C LYS A 19 7.12 -3.42 -1.95
N GLU A 20 6.99 -4.53 -1.24
CA GLU A 20 7.57 -5.83 -1.64
C GLU A 20 7.05 -6.29 -3.01
N PHE A 21 5.74 -6.12 -3.25
CA PHE A 21 5.14 -6.41 -4.55
C PHE A 21 5.77 -5.59 -5.69
N TYR A 22 6.00 -4.28 -5.47
CA TYR A 22 6.71 -3.42 -6.44
C TYR A 22 8.15 -3.90 -6.66
N GLN A 23 8.90 -4.14 -5.58
CA GLN A 23 10.31 -4.56 -5.65
C GLN A 23 10.49 -5.89 -6.40
N ARG A 24 9.53 -6.82 -6.26
CA ARG A 24 9.53 -8.09 -7.01
C ARG A 24 9.29 -7.90 -8.51
N LEU A 25 8.49 -6.91 -8.90
CA LEU A 25 8.18 -6.61 -10.30
C LEU A 25 9.26 -5.77 -10.98
N TYR A 26 9.90 -4.88 -10.22
CA TYR A 26 10.88 -3.92 -10.69
C TYR A 26 11.97 -4.53 -11.60
N PRO A 27 12.70 -5.58 -11.19
CA PRO A 27 13.76 -6.16 -12.03
C PRO A 27 13.23 -6.83 -13.29
N LYS A 28 11.96 -7.27 -13.31
CA LYS A 28 11.36 -8.01 -14.44
C LYS A 28 10.71 -7.08 -15.47
N LYS A 29 10.15 -5.95 -15.03
CA LYS A 29 9.27 -5.10 -15.87
C LYS A 29 9.74 -3.65 -15.97
N GLY A 30 10.71 -3.24 -15.15
CA GLY A 30 11.16 -1.86 -15.03
C GLY A 30 10.20 -0.96 -14.24
N ALA A 31 10.65 0.26 -13.93
CA ALA A 31 9.96 1.20 -13.04
C ALA A 31 8.52 1.50 -13.48
N LYS A 32 8.34 1.94 -14.74
CA LYS A 32 7.04 2.39 -15.28
C LYS A 32 5.97 1.31 -15.21
N LYS A 33 6.26 0.09 -15.69
CA LYS A 33 5.28 -1.01 -15.66
C LYS A 33 5.01 -1.49 -14.23
N SER A 34 6.03 -1.50 -13.37
CA SER A 34 5.90 -1.95 -11.99
C SER A 34 5.04 -1.01 -11.14
N ILE A 35 5.16 0.31 -11.31
CA ILE A 35 4.33 1.26 -10.56
C ILE A 35 2.86 1.20 -10.98
N ILE A 36 2.57 0.99 -12.28
CA ILE A 36 1.19 0.82 -12.77
C ILE A 36 0.57 -0.46 -12.21
N ALA A 37 1.30 -1.58 -12.23
CA ALA A 37 0.84 -2.83 -11.63
C ALA A 37 0.58 -2.70 -10.12
N THR A 38 1.45 -1.98 -9.41
CA THR A 38 1.29 -1.69 -7.97
C THR A 38 0.05 -0.83 -7.71
N SER A 39 -0.18 0.17 -8.55
CA SER A 39 -1.36 1.05 -8.47
C SER A 39 -2.66 0.26 -8.65
N ARG A 40 -2.70 -0.65 -9.64
CA ARG A 40 -3.83 -1.56 -9.81
C ARG A 40 -4.05 -2.43 -8.57
N LYS A 41 -2.97 -2.96 -7.99
CA LYS A 41 -3.07 -3.80 -6.80
C LYS A 41 -3.63 -3.05 -5.59
N MET A 42 -3.30 -1.76 -5.45
CA MET A 42 -3.89 -0.91 -4.39
C MET A 42 -5.40 -0.74 -4.56
N ILE A 43 -5.91 -0.61 -5.79
CA ILE A 43 -7.36 -0.51 -6.05
C ILE A 43 -8.05 -1.82 -5.68
N GLU A 44 -7.47 -2.96 -6.05
CA GLU A 44 -8.01 -4.28 -5.70
C GLU A 44 -8.10 -4.45 -4.18
N ILE A 45 -7.05 -4.08 -3.44
CA ILE A 45 -7.04 -4.13 -1.98
C ILE A 45 -8.12 -3.20 -1.41
N LEU A 46 -8.20 -1.96 -1.87
CA LEU A 46 -9.20 -0.99 -1.41
C LEU A 46 -10.62 -1.53 -1.62
N TYR A 47 -10.90 -2.10 -2.79
CA TYR A 47 -12.19 -2.71 -3.08
C TYR A 47 -12.50 -3.87 -2.13
N THR A 48 -11.53 -4.75 -1.87
CA THR A 48 -11.68 -5.85 -0.90
C THR A 48 -11.93 -5.33 0.51
N MET A 49 -11.23 -4.29 0.95
CA MET A 49 -11.43 -3.67 2.27
C MET A 49 -12.84 -3.11 2.41
N ILE A 50 -13.32 -2.38 1.40
CA ILE A 50 -14.68 -1.82 1.42
C ILE A 50 -15.74 -2.93 1.43
N LYS A 51 -15.50 -4.01 0.67
CA LYS A 51 -16.45 -5.13 0.56
C LYS A 51 -16.52 -6.00 1.81
N THR A 52 -15.39 -6.21 2.49
CA THR A 52 -15.28 -7.12 3.64
C THR A 52 -15.36 -6.40 4.99
N GLY A 53 -15.04 -5.11 5.03
CA GLY A 53 -14.85 -4.37 6.28
C GLY A 53 -13.51 -4.65 6.96
N GLU A 54 -12.66 -5.53 6.40
CA GLU A 54 -11.38 -5.89 7.00
C GLU A 54 -10.29 -4.85 6.67
N LEU A 55 -9.47 -4.55 7.66
CA LEU A 55 -8.33 -3.65 7.51
C LEU A 55 -7.16 -4.35 6.79
N PHE A 56 -6.38 -3.59 6.03
CA PHE A 56 -5.20 -4.13 5.36
C PHE A 56 -4.07 -4.40 6.36
N ASP A 57 -3.83 -5.69 6.62
CA ASP A 57 -2.79 -6.15 7.54
C ASP A 57 -1.40 -6.18 6.88
N SER A 58 -0.76 -5.01 6.82
CA SER A 58 0.62 -4.88 6.33
C SER A 58 1.53 -4.04 7.22
N MET A 59 1.08 -3.64 8.40
CA MET A 59 1.79 -2.67 9.23
C MET A 59 1.75 -3.12 10.69
N PRO A 60 2.86 -3.03 11.43
CA PRO A 60 2.88 -3.40 12.84
C PRO A 60 1.82 -2.62 13.62
N GLU A 61 1.14 -3.29 14.55
CA GLU A 61 0.02 -2.75 15.32
C GLU A 61 0.37 -1.42 16.02
N LYS A 62 1.59 -1.30 16.57
CA LYS A 62 2.08 -0.06 17.19
C LYS A 62 2.05 1.14 16.23
N VAL A 63 2.38 0.94 14.95
CA VAL A 63 2.38 2.00 13.94
C VAL A 63 0.95 2.31 13.49
N LEU A 64 0.10 1.28 13.41
CA LEU A 64 -1.33 1.45 13.14
C LEU A 64 -2.00 2.29 14.23
N ASN A 65 -1.85 1.91 15.50
CA ASN A 65 -2.43 2.62 16.64
C ASN A 65 -1.96 4.07 16.70
N ARG A 66 -0.65 4.32 16.49
CA ARG A 66 -0.11 5.69 16.41
C ARG A 66 -0.82 6.53 15.34
N LYS A 67 -1.11 5.95 14.17
CA LYS A 67 -1.81 6.65 13.09
C LYS A 67 -3.28 6.89 13.44
N LEU A 68 -3.96 5.89 14.02
CA LEU A 68 -5.35 6.02 14.43
C LEU A 68 -5.53 7.17 15.44
N THR A 69 -4.66 7.25 16.46
CA THR A 69 -4.64 8.38 17.41
C THR A 69 -4.34 9.70 16.70
N GLN A 70 -3.37 9.73 15.78
CA GLN A 70 -3.03 10.96 15.03
C GLN A 70 -4.21 11.51 14.22
N TYR A 71 -5.07 10.64 13.71
CA TYR A 71 -6.26 11.01 12.93
C TYR A 71 -7.53 11.13 13.78
N GLY A 72 -7.46 10.95 15.11
CA GLY A 72 -8.61 11.02 16.02
C GLY A 72 -9.65 9.91 15.81
N LEU A 73 -9.22 8.76 15.30
CA LEU A 73 -10.07 7.58 15.03
C LEU A 73 -10.07 6.56 16.17
N MET A 74 -9.27 6.82 17.20
CA MET A 74 -9.07 6.04 18.42
C MET A 74 -8.91 7.02 19.58
#